data_AF-A0A1G0R3S9-F1
#
_entry.id   AF-A0A1G0R3S9-F1
#
_cell.length_a   1.000
_cell.length_b   1.000
_cell.length_c   1.000
_cell.angle_alpha   90.00
_cell.angle_beta   90.00
_cell.angle_gamma   90.00
#
_symmetry.space_group_name_H-M   'P 1'
#
loop_
_entity.id
_entity.type
_entity.pdbx_description
1 polymer ?
#
loop_
_entity_poly.entity_id
_entity_poly.type
_entity_poly.pdbx_seq_one_letter_code
_entity_poly.pdbx_strand_id
1 'polypeptide(L)'
;MLRTIDGKIHHLKELEFIERILYEEIISPEEFYKELGRYLKTNFGLKDKTLWTKEELEKVDSFIKSFFDNRIEEAKIWLLRSYIVGRFLGVSDVKAKVFKIEELSRLPRFVQEAVKKYGLTIEEAKALQSAIEEGAANMSNTTVNTIQTVRNALVESTKKHGDAGSTLDELERMLVRKGGEIGELNRDWMRVCFPSGTLILTKRGRISIEEIKVGDEVLTIGSKFERKVIQLHERIYTGYLYTVQTASGKLITATAEHPIRVRRNNKNLWMSISQITESDEVFGVDGYETYYDKEWLYKKHIVEKLDCNKIAEMVNVNPATIRANLKLFGIQINKGLAFKGRKHSEETKKKKSQIAKDKNYSNRINNVNAQLKAKETLKSRYKNGNIKIWNKGESKETNLNILGASNKLKNGFNNGRKTWNYGLTKETSKKIAIAVEKWKKYYKLNPDKEEERRNKQSVTLAKRIAVGEIEPFSKAKVAHVRNPFTNKMEYLNSSYEKRFAEDCILKNIFYSKNHGIVIPYVNSHGNKRNYVPDFVTNEYIVEIKAGWVIERNYENHELKMKSAIKYAKSVGKRFIILTKTELEQM
;
A
#
# COMPACT_ATOMS: atom_id res chain seq x y z
N MET A 1 11.84 -38.90 25.60
CA MET A 1 11.08 -39.98 24.92
C MET A 1 9.66 -39.93 25.44
N LEU A 2 8.67 -39.82 24.56
CA LEU A 2 7.26 -39.96 24.95
C LEU A 2 6.68 -41.16 24.20
N ARG A 3 6.07 -42.07 24.94
CA ARG A 3 5.29 -43.19 24.41
C ARG A 3 3.82 -42.80 24.47
N THR A 4 3.13 -42.94 23.35
CA THR A 4 1.67 -42.90 23.32
C THR A 4 1.08 -44.25 23.76
N ILE A 5 -0.22 -44.27 24.07
CA ILE A 5 -0.96 -45.43 24.58
C ILE A 5 -0.97 -46.62 23.57
N ASP A 6 -0.73 -46.37 22.29
CA ASP A 6 -0.64 -47.37 21.21
C ASP A 6 0.80 -47.81 20.88
N GLY A 7 1.80 -47.36 21.65
CA GLY A 7 3.16 -47.89 21.59
C GLY A 7 4.02 -47.43 20.40
N LYS A 8 3.54 -46.51 19.55
CA LYS A 8 4.34 -45.92 18.47
C LYS A 8 5.30 -44.85 19.00
N ILE A 9 6.53 -44.89 18.49
CA ILE A 9 7.60 -43.95 18.83
C ILE A 9 7.59 -42.84 17.79
N HIS A 10 7.23 -41.62 18.20
CA HIS A 10 7.51 -40.44 17.38
C HIS A 10 8.93 -39.94 17.65
N HIS A 11 9.71 -39.79 16.58
CA HIS A 11 11.11 -39.39 16.66
C HIS A 11 11.21 -37.89 16.97
N LEU A 12 11.67 -37.57 18.19
CA LEU A 12 12.11 -36.23 18.60
C LEU A 12 13.07 -35.54 17.60
N LYS A 13 13.72 -36.31 16.71
CA LYS A 13 14.56 -35.82 15.62
C LYS A 13 13.80 -34.99 14.56
N GLU A 14 12.50 -35.22 14.35
CA GLU A 14 11.68 -34.45 13.40
C GLU A 14 11.36 -33.04 13.92
N LEU A 15 11.20 -32.90 15.24
CA LEU A 15 11.02 -31.60 15.88
C LEU A 15 12.34 -30.83 15.97
N GLU A 16 13.45 -31.50 16.31
CA GLU A 16 14.81 -30.93 16.19
C GLU A 16 15.10 -30.48 14.75
N PHE A 17 14.64 -31.23 13.74
CA PHE A 17 14.79 -30.94 12.32
C PHE A 17 14.06 -29.66 11.88
N ILE A 18 12.78 -29.52 12.25
CA ILE A 18 12.02 -28.32 11.93
C ILE A 18 12.49 -27.12 12.77
N GLU A 19 12.87 -27.34 14.03
CA GLU A 19 13.48 -26.30 14.88
C GLU A 19 14.75 -25.76 14.20
N ARG A 20 15.60 -26.62 13.64
CA ARG A 20 16.82 -26.20 12.92
C ARG A 20 16.55 -25.44 11.62
N ILE A 21 15.55 -25.85 10.83
CA ILE A 21 15.13 -25.13 9.60
C ILE A 21 14.58 -23.75 9.96
N LEU A 22 13.75 -23.67 11.00
CA LEU A 22 13.21 -22.40 11.48
C LEU A 22 14.32 -21.51 12.06
N TYR A 23 15.35 -22.08 12.70
CA TYR A 23 16.53 -21.33 13.12
C TYR A 23 17.31 -20.72 11.94
N GLU A 24 17.49 -21.46 10.85
CA GLU A 24 18.22 -21.00 9.66
C GLU A 24 17.41 -19.97 8.82
N GLU A 25 16.08 -20.06 8.80
CA GLU A 25 15.18 -19.21 7.99
C GLU A 25 14.57 -18.01 8.75
N ILE A 26 14.30 -18.13 10.06
CA ILE A 26 13.62 -17.08 10.86
C ILE A 26 14.60 -16.04 11.38
N ILE A 27 15.85 -16.42 11.66
CA ILE A 27 16.84 -15.49 12.22
C ILE A 27 17.88 -15.17 11.16
N SER A 28 17.53 -14.25 10.26
CA SER A 28 18.51 -13.63 9.36
C SER A 28 19.63 -12.99 10.21
N PRO A 29 20.90 -13.36 9.99
CA PRO A 29 22.03 -12.72 10.68
C PRO A 29 21.99 -11.20 10.53
N GLU A 30 21.57 -10.70 9.36
CA GLU A 30 21.42 -9.28 9.09
C GLU A 30 20.38 -8.60 9.98
N GLU A 31 19.26 -9.27 10.27
CA GLU A 31 18.23 -8.75 11.17
C GLU A 31 18.72 -8.71 12.62
N PHE A 32 19.39 -9.78 13.07
CA PHE A 32 20.02 -9.80 14.40
C PHE A 32 21.04 -8.67 14.56
N TYR A 33 21.98 -8.52 13.61
CA TYR A 33 22.97 -7.44 13.67
C TYR A 33 22.33 -6.05 13.62
N LYS A 34 21.21 -5.89 12.91
CA LYS A 34 20.46 -4.63 12.84
C LYS A 34 19.77 -4.29 14.16
N GLU A 35 19.14 -5.26 14.82
CA GLU A 35 18.49 -5.05 16.12
C GLU A 35 19.52 -4.88 17.23
N LEU A 36 20.60 -5.69 17.23
CA LEU A 36 21.73 -5.51 18.13
C LEU A 36 22.35 -4.13 17.96
N GLY A 37 22.60 -3.68 16.72
CA GLY A 37 23.11 -2.33 16.45
C GLY A 37 22.19 -1.21 16.97
N ARG A 38 20.86 -1.39 16.90
CA ARG A 38 19.90 -0.44 17.50
C ARG A 38 19.93 -0.47 19.02
N TYR A 39 19.97 -1.66 19.62
CA TYR A 39 20.06 -1.82 21.07
C TYR A 39 21.33 -1.18 21.61
N LEU A 40 22.48 -1.46 20.99
CA LEU A 40 23.77 -0.89 21.39
C LEU A 40 23.76 0.64 21.28
N LYS A 41 23.22 1.17 20.17
CA LYS A 41 23.09 2.62 19.97
C LYS A 41 22.20 3.30 21.00
N THR A 42 21.10 2.66 21.38
CA THR A 42 20.09 3.25 22.25
C THR A 42 20.53 3.23 23.70
N ASN A 43 21.13 2.13 24.15
CA ASN A 43 21.46 1.93 25.56
C ASN A 43 22.88 2.38 25.93
N PHE A 44 23.83 2.35 25.00
CA PHE A 44 25.22 2.69 25.28
C PHE A 44 25.72 3.92 24.51
N GLY A 45 24.97 4.37 23.49
CA GLY A 45 25.38 5.45 22.58
C GLY A 45 26.53 4.99 21.67
N LEU A 46 26.35 5.05 20.35
CA LEU A 46 27.41 4.71 19.37
C LEU A 46 28.57 5.72 19.43
N LYS A 47 29.39 5.66 20.48
CA LYS A 47 30.78 6.12 20.45
C LYS A 47 31.62 4.86 20.39
N ASP A 48 32.71 4.87 19.62
CA ASP A 48 33.71 3.81 19.66
C ASP A 48 34.24 3.69 21.10
N LYS A 49 33.61 2.83 21.90
CA LYS A 49 34.05 2.49 23.23
C LYS A 49 35.08 1.39 23.08
N THR A 50 36.33 1.73 23.35
CA THR A 50 37.44 0.78 23.36
C THR A 50 37.37 -0.18 24.55
N LEU A 51 36.61 0.15 25.60
CA LEU A 51 36.45 -0.66 26.81
C LEU A 51 34.98 -0.68 27.25
N TRP A 52 34.46 -1.88 27.50
CA TRP A 52 33.13 -2.16 28.02
C TRP A 52 33.23 -2.54 29.49
N THR A 53 32.33 -2.05 30.34
CA THR A 53 32.27 -2.52 31.72
C THR A 53 31.59 -3.90 31.80
N LYS A 54 31.86 -4.65 32.87
CA LYS A 54 31.21 -5.94 33.13
C LYS A 54 29.68 -5.84 33.08
N GLU A 55 29.11 -4.80 33.70
CA GLU A 55 27.67 -4.56 33.73
C GLU A 55 27.10 -4.26 32.32
N GLU A 56 27.86 -3.58 31.45
CA GLU A 56 27.44 -3.33 30.07
C GLU A 56 27.45 -4.62 29.24
N LEU A 57 28.45 -5.48 29.42
CA LEU A 57 28.50 -6.79 28.78
C LEU A 57 27.35 -7.70 29.23
N GLU A 58 27.01 -7.70 30.52
CA GLU A 58 25.85 -8.44 31.05
C GLU A 58 24.52 -7.96 30.44
N LYS A 59 24.38 -6.64 30.19
CA LYS A 59 23.20 -6.08 29.51
C LYS A 59 23.13 -6.43 28.03
N VAL A 60 24.27 -6.59 27.35
CA VAL A 60 24.31 -7.06 25.95
C VAL A 60 23.96 -8.54 25.89
N ASP A 61 24.53 -9.36 26.78
CA ASP A 61 24.22 -10.78 26.90
C ASP A 61 22.73 -11.03 27.19
N SER A 62 22.14 -10.27 28.13
CA SER A 62 20.71 -10.34 28.43
C SER A 62 19.82 -9.99 27.22
N PHE A 63 20.21 -9.00 26.41
CA PHE A 63 19.51 -8.68 25.18
C PHE A 63 19.62 -9.80 24.14
N ILE A 64 20.82 -10.36 23.95
CA ILE A 64 21.04 -11.47 23.02
C ILE A 64 20.16 -12.67 23.42
N LYS A 65 20.20 -13.07 24.69
CA LYS A 65 19.35 -14.13 25.23
C LYS A 65 17.88 -13.85 24.99
N SER A 66 17.39 -12.66 25.35
CA SER A 66 15.99 -12.28 25.12
C SER A 66 15.59 -12.24 23.64
N PHE A 67 16.48 -11.78 22.76
CA PHE A 67 16.22 -11.75 21.32
C PHE A 67 16.03 -13.17 20.78
N PHE A 68 16.94 -14.09 21.12
CA PHE A 68 16.86 -15.48 20.68
C PHE A 68 15.69 -16.21 21.35
N ASP A 69 15.46 -16.04 22.66
CA ASP A 69 14.34 -16.66 23.39
C ASP A 69 12.98 -16.29 22.77
N ASN A 70 12.76 -15.01 22.45
CA ASN A 70 11.51 -14.57 21.81
C ASN A 70 11.31 -15.17 20.41
N ARG A 71 12.40 -15.36 19.64
CA ARG A 71 12.35 -15.96 18.30
C ARG A 71 12.23 -17.47 18.34
N ILE A 72 12.82 -18.11 19.34
CA ILE A 72 12.64 -19.53 19.64
C ILE A 72 11.19 -19.81 20.03
N GLU A 73 10.60 -18.98 20.89
CA GLU A 73 9.18 -19.10 21.23
C GLU A 73 8.29 -18.85 20.01
N GLU A 74 8.62 -17.88 19.15
CA GLU A 74 7.93 -17.68 17.87
C GLU A 74 8.04 -18.90 16.95
N ALA A 75 9.25 -19.47 16.79
CA ALA A 75 9.48 -20.69 16.01
C ALA A 75 8.73 -21.90 16.58
N LYS A 76 8.72 -22.08 17.91
CA LYS A 76 7.93 -23.12 18.61
C LYS A 76 6.43 -22.96 18.37
N ILE A 77 5.90 -21.73 18.38
CA ILE A 77 4.50 -21.46 18.02
C ILE A 77 4.22 -21.85 16.57
N TRP A 78 5.13 -21.55 15.64
CA TRP A 78 5.00 -21.91 14.23
C TRP A 78 5.02 -23.42 14.03
N LEU A 79 5.99 -24.09 14.63
CA LEU A 79 6.11 -25.55 14.69
C LEU A 79 4.85 -26.20 15.22
N LEU A 80 4.34 -25.67 16.32
CA LEU A 80 3.16 -26.19 16.98
C LEU A 80 1.90 -25.97 16.15
N ARG A 81 1.77 -24.81 15.51
CA ARG A 81 0.67 -24.54 14.57
C ARG A 81 0.70 -25.52 13.40
N SER A 82 1.87 -25.75 12.81
CA SER A 82 2.03 -26.71 11.71
C SER A 82 1.73 -28.14 12.15
N TYR A 83 2.16 -28.55 13.35
CA TYR A 83 1.87 -29.86 13.92
C TYR A 83 0.36 -30.06 14.19
N ILE A 84 -0.29 -29.08 14.82
CA ILE A 84 -1.74 -29.12 15.09
C ILE A 84 -2.52 -29.19 13.78
N VAL A 85 -2.19 -28.33 12.80
CA VAL A 85 -2.85 -28.34 11.49
C VAL A 85 -2.65 -29.68 10.78
N GLY A 86 -1.43 -30.22 10.74
CA GLY A 86 -1.15 -31.52 10.15
C GLY A 86 -1.88 -32.69 10.85
N ARG A 87 -1.99 -32.67 12.18
CA ARG A 87 -2.72 -33.68 12.96
C ARG A 87 -4.23 -33.63 12.75
N PHE A 88 -4.82 -32.43 12.64
CA PHE A 88 -6.27 -32.29 12.41
C PHE A 88 -6.68 -32.63 10.97
N LEU A 89 -5.78 -32.44 10.00
CA LEU A 89 -6.01 -32.82 8.61
C LEU A 89 -5.72 -34.32 8.34
N GLY A 90 -4.85 -34.93 9.14
CA GLY A 90 -4.53 -36.37 9.07
C GLY A 90 -5.59 -37.32 9.63
N VAL A 91 -6.76 -36.83 10.06
CA VAL A 91 -7.88 -37.68 10.56
C VAL A 91 -8.84 -38.11 9.45
N SER A 92 -8.71 -37.63 8.21
CA SER A 92 -9.52 -38.09 7.08
C SER A 92 -8.73 -39.02 6.15
N ASP A 93 -8.86 -40.33 6.40
CA ASP A 93 -8.82 -41.44 5.43
C ASP A 93 -7.85 -41.35 4.23
N VAL A 94 -6.53 -41.35 4.48
CA VAL A 94 -5.56 -41.71 3.44
C VAL A 94 -5.03 -43.12 3.70
N LYS A 95 -5.74 -44.12 3.16
CA LYS A 95 -5.19 -45.48 3.03
C LYS A 95 -3.92 -45.43 2.18
N ALA A 96 -2.83 -45.94 2.75
CA ALA A 96 -1.51 -45.96 2.13
C ALA A 96 -1.53 -46.64 0.74
N LYS A 97 -1.28 -45.86 -0.31
CA LYS A 97 -0.87 -46.35 -1.63
C LYS A 97 0.60 -46.05 -1.80
N VAL A 98 1.38 -47.07 -2.15
CA VAL A 98 2.81 -46.95 -2.47
C VAL A 98 2.94 -46.31 -3.86
N PHE A 99 3.69 -45.21 -3.97
CA PHE A 99 3.87 -44.45 -5.21
C PHE A 99 5.28 -44.58 -5.82
N LYS A 100 5.40 -44.21 -7.09
CA LYS A 100 6.63 -44.29 -7.91
C LYS A 100 7.43 -42.98 -7.87
N ILE A 101 8.75 -43.09 -8.06
CA ILE A 101 9.76 -42.01 -8.01
C ILE A 101 9.44 -40.82 -8.94
N GLU A 102 8.69 -41.03 -10.02
CA GLU A 102 8.33 -39.96 -10.96
C GLU A 102 7.52 -38.81 -10.32
N GLU A 103 6.80 -39.05 -9.22
CA GLU A 103 5.96 -38.04 -8.57
C GLU A 103 6.75 -36.97 -7.80
N LEU A 104 7.98 -37.28 -7.35
CA LEU A 104 8.82 -36.33 -6.64
C LEU A 104 9.16 -35.11 -7.51
N SER A 105 9.33 -35.32 -8.81
CA SER A 105 9.65 -34.28 -9.79
C SER A 105 8.53 -33.24 -9.98
N ARG A 106 7.31 -33.54 -9.51
CA ARG A 106 6.13 -32.66 -9.61
C ARG A 106 5.93 -31.75 -8.40
N LEU A 107 6.66 -31.96 -7.30
CA LEU A 107 6.56 -31.13 -6.10
C LEU A 107 7.28 -29.78 -6.32
N PRO A 108 6.95 -28.71 -5.59
CA PRO A 108 7.70 -27.45 -5.66
C PRO A 108 9.19 -27.67 -5.37
N ARG A 109 10.06 -26.91 -6.06
CA ARG A 109 11.52 -27.12 -6.00
C ARG A 109 12.09 -27.10 -4.58
N PHE A 110 11.58 -26.23 -3.70
CA PHE A 110 12.03 -26.18 -2.30
C PHE A 110 11.63 -27.45 -1.51
N VAL A 111 10.50 -28.08 -1.82
CA VAL A 111 10.08 -29.37 -1.24
C VAL A 111 10.97 -30.48 -1.78
N GLN A 112 11.29 -30.48 -3.08
CA GLN A 112 12.24 -31.45 -3.67
C GLN A 112 13.63 -31.33 -3.05
N GLU A 113 14.10 -30.10 -2.83
CA GLU A 113 15.40 -29.83 -2.20
C GLU A 113 15.40 -30.26 -0.73
N ALA A 114 14.30 -30.06 0.01
CA ALA A 114 14.14 -30.59 1.36
C ALA A 114 14.15 -32.12 1.37
N VAL A 115 13.44 -32.77 0.45
CA VAL A 115 13.46 -34.23 0.31
C VAL A 115 14.86 -34.76 0.06
N LYS A 116 15.58 -34.16 -0.89
CA LYS A 116 16.94 -34.59 -1.25
C LYS A 116 17.95 -34.31 -0.12
N LYS A 117 17.85 -33.16 0.55
CA LYS A 117 18.78 -32.72 1.59
C LYS A 117 18.60 -33.51 2.89
N TYR A 118 17.39 -33.98 3.17
CA TYR A 118 17.04 -34.57 4.47
C TYR A 118 16.54 -36.02 4.39
N GLY A 119 16.48 -36.61 3.18
CA GLY A 119 16.08 -37.99 2.99
C GLY A 119 14.60 -38.26 3.29
N LEU A 120 13.73 -37.26 3.11
CA LEU A 120 12.30 -37.40 3.37
C LEU A 120 11.66 -38.40 2.40
N THR A 121 10.68 -39.14 2.88
CA THR A 121 9.81 -39.95 2.03
C THR A 121 8.90 -39.06 1.19
N ILE A 122 8.33 -39.60 0.11
CA ILE A 122 7.43 -38.86 -0.77
C ILE A 122 6.16 -38.44 -0.01
N GLU A 123 5.71 -39.29 0.90
CA GLU A 123 4.55 -39.08 1.77
C GLU A 123 4.78 -37.91 2.74
N GLU A 124 5.95 -37.84 3.38
CA GLU A 124 6.36 -36.72 4.23
C GLU A 124 6.48 -35.40 3.43
N ALA A 125 7.00 -35.48 2.21
CA ALA A 125 7.12 -34.33 1.32
C ALA A 125 5.76 -33.73 0.93
N LYS A 126 4.77 -34.59 0.64
CA LYS A 126 3.40 -34.18 0.31
C LYS A 126 2.67 -33.63 1.53
N ALA A 127 2.86 -34.23 2.71
CA ALA A 127 2.30 -33.71 3.97
C ALA A 127 2.87 -32.32 4.28
N LEU A 128 4.17 -32.11 4.08
CA LEU A 128 4.82 -30.81 4.23
C LEU A 128 4.25 -29.77 3.25
N GLN A 129 4.07 -30.13 1.98
CA GLN A 129 3.47 -29.24 0.99
C GLN A 129 2.02 -28.88 1.34
N SER A 130 1.17 -29.86 1.68
CA SER A 130 -0.23 -29.63 2.06
C SER A 130 -0.33 -28.72 3.28
N ALA A 131 0.50 -28.95 4.30
CA ALA A 131 0.53 -28.12 5.50
C ALA A 131 0.93 -26.66 5.20
N ILE A 132 1.86 -26.45 4.26
CA ILE A 132 2.28 -25.11 3.81
C ILE A 132 1.18 -24.42 3.01
N GLU A 133 0.56 -25.13 2.07
CA GLU A 133 -0.48 -24.57 1.19
C GLU A 133 -1.77 -24.26 1.96
N GLU A 134 -2.23 -25.18 2.81
CA GLU A 134 -3.41 -24.98 3.65
C GLU A 134 -3.15 -24.00 4.79
N GLY A 135 -1.94 -24.02 5.37
CA GLY A 135 -1.50 -23.03 6.35
C GLY A 135 -1.50 -21.61 5.76
N ALA A 136 -0.93 -21.43 4.56
CA ALA A 136 -0.89 -20.15 3.86
C ALA A 136 -2.29 -19.64 3.47
N ALA A 137 -3.17 -20.52 2.99
CA ALA A 137 -4.55 -20.16 2.63
C ALA A 137 -5.35 -19.69 3.86
N ASN A 138 -5.25 -20.40 4.99
CA ASN A 138 -5.96 -20.06 6.23
C ASN A 138 -5.35 -18.82 6.94
N MET A 139 -4.05 -18.60 6.79
CA MET A 139 -3.37 -17.41 7.31
C MET A 139 -3.80 -16.11 6.61
N SER A 140 -4.18 -16.17 5.33
CA SER A 140 -4.63 -14.99 4.58
C SER A 140 -5.88 -14.29 5.17
N ASN A 141 -6.62 -14.98 6.05
CA ASN A 141 -7.87 -14.52 6.66
C ASN A 141 -7.76 -14.24 8.18
N THR A 142 -6.57 -14.34 8.79
CA THR A 142 -6.43 -14.17 10.26
C THR A 142 -6.25 -12.70 10.65
N THR A 143 -7.04 -12.20 11.62
CA THR A 143 -6.95 -10.81 12.10
C THR A 143 -5.81 -10.58 13.10
N VAL A 144 -5.29 -9.36 13.17
CA VAL A 144 -4.25 -8.93 14.12
C VAL A 144 -4.65 -9.19 15.59
N ASN A 145 -5.94 -9.07 15.92
CA ASN A 145 -6.43 -9.35 17.27
C ASN A 145 -6.33 -10.83 17.64
N THR A 146 -6.61 -11.73 16.69
CA THR A 146 -6.51 -13.18 16.92
C THR A 146 -5.06 -13.59 17.19
N ILE A 147 -4.13 -12.99 16.45
CA ILE A 147 -2.69 -13.18 16.65
C ILE A 147 -2.27 -12.74 18.06
N GLN A 148 -2.77 -11.58 18.51
CA GLN A 148 -2.43 -11.04 19.82
C GLN A 148 -3.03 -11.85 20.99
N THR A 149 -4.26 -12.34 20.85
CA THR A 149 -4.91 -13.17 21.89
C THR A 149 -4.17 -14.49 22.09
N VAL A 150 -3.80 -15.18 21.01
CA VAL A 150 -3.04 -16.44 21.08
C VAL A 150 -1.65 -16.20 21.66
N ARG A 151 -0.98 -15.10 21.26
CA ARG A 151 0.31 -14.70 21.82
C ARG A 151 0.24 -14.47 23.33
N ASN A 152 -0.78 -13.76 23.81
CA ASN A 152 -0.93 -13.48 25.24
C ASN A 152 -1.20 -14.75 26.05
N ALA A 153 -2.09 -15.63 25.58
CA ALA A 153 -2.41 -16.90 26.23
C ALA A 153 -1.19 -17.82 26.34
N LEU A 154 -0.37 -17.86 25.29
CA LEU A 154 0.89 -18.61 25.32
C LEU A 154 1.86 -18.01 26.33
N VAL A 155 2.09 -16.69 26.32
CA VAL A 155 3.01 -16.05 27.27
C VAL A 155 2.59 -16.30 28.73
N GLU A 156 1.29 -16.26 29.02
CA GLU A 156 0.79 -16.55 30.38
C GLU A 156 0.95 -18.03 30.76
N SER A 157 0.67 -18.95 29.84
CA SER A 157 0.81 -20.39 30.08
C SER A 157 2.27 -20.83 30.21
N THR A 158 3.18 -20.30 29.37
CA THR A 158 4.63 -20.53 29.48
C THR A 158 5.19 -20.02 30.80
N LYS A 159 4.74 -18.84 31.27
CA LYS A 159 5.12 -18.32 32.59
C LYS A 159 4.64 -19.19 33.74
N LYS A 160 3.49 -19.85 33.56
CA LYS A 160 2.84 -20.66 34.59
C LYS A 160 3.50 -22.03 34.74
N HIS A 161 3.86 -22.67 33.64
CA HIS A 161 4.35 -24.07 33.67
C HIS A 161 5.85 -24.22 33.47
N GLY A 162 6.52 -23.23 32.88
CA GLY A 162 7.99 -23.23 32.72
C GLY A 162 8.53 -24.25 31.72
N ASP A 163 7.69 -25.12 31.15
CA ASP A 163 8.04 -26.05 30.08
C ASP A 163 7.03 -26.01 28.93
N ALA A 164 7.55 -26.24 27.72
CA ALA A 164 6.77 -26.11 26.49
C ALA A 164 5.66 -27.17 26.37
N GLY A 165 5.83 -28.36 26.95
CA GLY A 165 4.87 -29.46 26.86
C GLY A 165 3.62 -29.21 27.71
N SER A 166 3.80 -28.78 28.96
CA SER A 166 2.69 -28.44 29.85
C SER A 166 1.93 -27.19 29.39
N THR A 167 2.66 -26.21 28.84
CA THR A 167 2.10 -25.02 28.16
C THR A 167 1.20 -25.43 27.00
N LEU A 168 1.64 -26.43 26.26
CA LEU A 168 0.93 -27.02 25.14
C LEU A 168 -0.37 -27.70 25.56
N ASP A 169 -0.29 -28.57 26.57
CA ASP A 169 -1.46 -29.28 27.11
C ASP A 169 -2.47 -28.31 27.74
N GLU A 170 -2.02 -27.22 28.37
CA GLU A 170 -2.92 -26.18 28.88
C GLU A 170 -3.52 -25.34 27.75
N LEU A 171 -2.75 -24.95 26.74
CA LEU A 171 -3.28 -24.25 25.57
C LEU A 171 -4.27 -25.12 24.80
N GLU A 172 -3.99 -26.41 24.61
CA GLU A 172 -4.92 -27.35 23.99
C GLU A 172 -6.18 -27.48 24.85
N ARG A 173 -6.07 -27.62 26.17
CA ARG A 173 -7.22 -27.59 27.08
C ARG A 173 -7.96 -26.26 27.06
N MET A 174 -7.28 -25.13 26.92
CA MET A 174 -7.88 -23.79 26.81
C MET A 174 -8.55 -23.59 25.46
N LEU A 175 -7.96 -24.06 24.37
CA LEU A 175 -8.51 -23.98 23.00
C LEU A 175 -9.68 -24.95 22.82
N VAL A 176 -9.66 -26.10 23.51
CA VAL A 176 -10.77 -27.07 23.56
C VAL A 176 -11.88 -26.59 24.52
N ARG A 177 -11.55 -26.04 25.70
CA ARG A 177 -12.56 -25.41 26.61
C ARG A 177 -13.14 -24.12 26.03
N LYS A 178 -12.32 -23.29 25.37
CA LYS A 178 -12.75 -22.14 24.55
C LYS A 178 -13.04 -22.56 23.10
N GLY A 179 -13.33 -23.85 22.86
CA GLY A 179 -13.68 -24.41 21.55
C GLY A 179 -14.93 -23.80 20.91
N GLY A 180 -15.64 -22.93 21.64
CA GLY A 180 -16.46 -21.85 21.07
C GLY A 180 -15.58 -20.76 20.46
N GLU A 181 -15.03 -19.84 21.25
CA GLU A 181 -14.57 -18.51 20.81
C GLU A 181 -13.48 -18.41 19.71
N ILE A 182 -12.44 -19.27 19.70
CA ILE A 182 -11.32 -19.11 18.73
C ILE A 182 -11.62 -19.85 17.40
N GLY A 183 -12.35 -20.96 17.49
CA GLY A 183 -12.97 -21.60 16.34
C GLY A 183 -14.19 -20.81 15.81
N GLU A 184 -14.84 -20.00 16.65
CA GLU A 184 -15.93 -19.09 16.29
C GLU A 184 -15.41 -17.86 15.56
N LEU A 185 -14.30 -17.21 15.95
CA LEU A 185 -13.86 -15.98 15.27
C LEU A 185 -13.54 -16.12 13.77
N ASN A 186 -13.07 -17.29 13.31
CA ASN A 186 -12.87 -17.57 11.87
C ASN A 186 -14.08 -18.27 11.22
N ARG A 187 -14.94 -18.94 12.00
CA ARG A 187 -16.23 -19.49 11.53
C ARG A 187 -17.36 -18.47 11.51
N ASP A 188 -17.28 -17.38 12.26
CA ASP A 188 -18.32 -16.36 12.39
C ASP A 188 -18.39 -15.51 11.13
N TRP A 189 -17.24 -15.23 10.49
CA TRP A 189 -17.25 -14.61 9.16
C TRP A 189 -17.78 -15.55 8.07
N MET A 190 -17.65 -16.87 8.26
CA MET A 190 -18.30 -17.90 7.42
C MET A 190 -19.76 -18.18 7.80
N ARG A 191 -20.27 -17.60 8.89
CA ARG A 191 -21.63 -17.82 9.39
C ARG A 191 -22.53 -16.61 9.23
N VAL A 192 -22.03 -15.42 8.93
CA VAL A 192 -22.90 -14.26 8.75
C VAL A 192 -23.63 -14.34 7.41
N CYS A 193 -24.97 -14.31 7.41
CA CYS A 193 -25.76 -14.41 6.18
C CYS A 193 -26.90 -13.39 6.16
N PHE A 194 -27.33 -13.04 4.95
CA PHE A 194 -28.61 -12.41 4.68
C PHE A 194 -29.61 -13.48 4.19
N PRO A 195 -30.92 -13.35 4.44
CA PRO A 195 -31.91 -14.26 3.89
C PRO A 195 -32.02 -14.11 2.37
N SER A 196 -32.51 -15.15 1.68
CA SER A 196 -32.95 -15.06 0.28
C SER A 196 -33.99 -13.93 0.12
N GLY A 197 -33.98 -13.29 -1.05
CA GLY A 197 -34.76 -12.10 -1.34
C GLY A 197 -34.10 -10.78 -0.92
N THR A 198 -32.99 -10.82 -0.17
CA THR A 198 -32.23 -9.61 0.16
C THR A 198 -31.70 -8.96 -1.12
N LEU A 199 -32.07 -7.70 -1.37
CA LEU A 199 -31.68 -7.00 -2.59
C LEU A 199 -30.26 -6.47 -2.51
N ILE A 200 -29.43 -6.85 -3.48
CA ILE A 200 -28.05 -6.41 -3.64
C ILE A 200 -27.96 -5.46 -4.83
N LEU A 201 -27.31 -4.30 -4.62
CA LEU A 201 -27.13 -3.32 -5.68
C LEU A 201 -25.93 -3.69 -6.56
N THR A 202 -26.23 -4.09 -7.79
CA THR A 202 -25.26 -4.45 -8.82
C THR A 202 -25.29 -3.47 -9.98
N LYS A 203 -24.34 -3.60 -10.92
CA LYS A 203 -24.39 -2.89 -12.20
C LYS A 203 -25.62 -3.23 -13.06
N ARG A 204 -26.24 -4.40 -12.84
CA ARG A 204 -27.47 -4.83 -13.51
C ARG A 204 -28.74 -4.26 -12.85
N GLY A 205 -28.59 -3.51 -11.75
CA GLY A 205 -29.68 -3.05 -10.91
C GLY A 205 -29.73 -3.80 -9.58
N ARG A 206 -30.87 -3.72 -8.89
CA ARG A 206 -31.12 -4.52 -7.70
C ARG A 206 -31.56 -5.92 -8.11
N ILE A 207 -30.80 -6.91 -7.69
CA ILE A 207 -31.18 -8.32 -7.83
C ILE A 207 -31.13 -8.97 -6.45
N SER A 208 -31.90 -10.03 -6.27
CA SER A 208 -31.86 -10.78 -5.01
C SER A 208 -30.49 -11.44 -4.81
N ILE A 209 -30.10 -11.65 -3.56
CA ILE A 209 -28.77 -12.17 -3.21
C ILE A 209 -28.50 -13.56 -3.81
N GLU A 210 -29.55 -14.37 -3.97
CA GLU A 210 -29.52 -15.69 -4.61
C GLU A 210 -29.32 -15.64 -6.13
N GLU A 211 -29.59 -14.50 -6.78
CA GLU A 211 -29.36 -14.31 -8.22
C GLU A 211 -27.95 -13.79 -8.55
N ILE A 212 -27.16 -13.45 -7.54
CA ILE A 212 -25.79 -12.96 -7.68
C ILE A 212 -24.88 -14.08 -8.21
N LYS A 213 -24.02 -13.75 -9.17
CA LYS A 213 -23.06 -14.67 -9.78
C LYS A 213 -21.63 -14.20 -9.57
N VAL A 214 -20.69 -15.16 -9.53
CA VAL A 214 -19.25 -14.83 -9.60
C VAL A 214 -18.99 -14.03 -10.88
N GLY A 215 -18.33 -12.88 -10.72
CA GLY A 215 -18.09 -11.90 -11.78
C GLY A 215 -19.03 -10.69 -11.78
N ASP A 216 -20.18 -10.74 -11.09
CA ASP A 216 -21.04 -9.56 -10.95
C ASP A 216 -20.31 -8.40 -10.25
N GLU A 217 -20.57 -7.17 -10.69
CA GLU A 217 -20.02 -5.96 -10.08
C GLU A 217 -21.02 -5.38 -9.07
N VAL A 218 -20.63 -5.38 -7.79
CA VAL A 218 -21.46 -4.92 -6.65
C VAL A 218 -20.99 -3.57 -6.12
N LEU A 219 -21.92 -2.76 -5.60
CA LEU A 219 -21.58 -1.53 -4.90
C LEU A 219 -21.01 -1.84 -3.51
N THR A 220 -19.88 -1.21 -3.16
CA THR A 220 -19.28 -1.35 -1.83
C THR A 220 -19.09 0.02 -1.16
N ILE A 221 -19.04 0.04 0.17
CA ILE A 221 -18.89 1.27 0.95
C ILE A 221 -17.57 1.95 0.59
N GLY A 222 -17.63 3.21 0.14
CA GLY A 222 -16.45 4.03 -0.14
C GLY A 222 -15.86 3.92 -1.55
N SER A 223 -16.49 3.16 -2.46
CA SER A 223 -16.09 3.11 -3.88
C SER A 223 -17.24 3.44 -4.83
N LYS A 224 -16.92 3.74 -6.09
CA LYS A 224 -17.86 3.58 -7.20
C LYS A 224 -17.96 2.07 -7.48
N PHE A 225 -19.06 1.57 -8.03
CA PHE A 225 -19.28 0.16 -8.42
C PHE A 225 -18.04 -0.53 -9.04
N GLU A 226 -17.20 -1.18 -8.24
CA GLU A 226 -15.86 -1.60 -8.73
C GLU A 226 -15.37 -2.92 -8.10
N ARG A 227 -16.18 -3.62 -7.30
CA ARG A 227 -15.78 -4.93 -6.76
C ARG A 227 -16.54 -6.04 -7.46
N LYS A 228 -15.79 -6.95 -8.07
CA LYS A 228 -16.33 -8.18 -8.63
C LYS A 228 -16.54 -9.20 -7.52
N VAL A 229 -17.68 -9.88 -7.56
CA VAL A 229 -17.94 -11.05 -6.74
C VAL A 229 -16.97 -12.15 -7.16
N ILE A 230 -16.16 -12.65 -6.23
CA ILE A 230 -15.17 -13.71 -6.49
C ILE A 230 -15.65 -15.08 -6.00
N GLN A 231 -16.59 -15.10 -5.06
CA GLN A 231 -17.09 -16.31 -4.42
C GLN A 231 -18.51 -16.06 -3.89
N LEU A 232 -19.33 -17.11 -3.88
CA LEU A 232 -20.66 -17.14 -3.28
C LEU A 232 -20.64 -18.05 -2.04
N HIS A 233 -21.48 -17.73 -1.08
CA HIS A 233 -21.68 -18.53 0.13
C HIS A 233 -23.16 -18.81 0.30
N GLU A 234 -23.49 -20.05 0.63
CA GLU A 234 -24.85 -20.51 0.87
C GLU A 234 -24.86 -21.44 2.08
N ARG A 235 -25.93 -21.38 2.89
CA ARG A 235 -26.17 -22.33 3.97
C ARG A 235 -27.66 -22.46 4.26
N ILE A 236 -28.06 -23.65 4.71
CA ILE A 236 -29.37 -23.84 5.35
C ILE A 236 -29.31 -23.21 6.74
N TYR A 237 -30.29 -22.37 7.08
CA TYR A 237 -30.37 -21.70 8.36
C TYR A 237 -31.77 -21.87 8.96
N THR A 238 -31.84 -22.34 10.21
CA THR A 238 -33.10 -22.61 10.94
C THR A 238 -33.22 -21.78 12.23
N GLY A 239 -32.40 -20.74 12.37
CA GLY A 239 -32.42 -19.85 13.54
C GLY A 239 -33.26 -18.59 13.34
N TYR A 240 -33.25 -17.72 14.35
CA TYR A 240 -33.91 -16.42 14.29
C TYR A 240 -33.12 -15.43 13.43
N LEU A 241 -33.85 -14.68 12.61
CA LEU A 241 -33.31 -13.52 11.91
C LEU A 241 -33.65 -12.25 12.68
N TYR A 242 -32.73 -11.30 12.65
CA TYR A 242 -32.89 -9.99 13.26
C TYR A 242 -33.18 -8.98 12.17
N THR A 243 -34.20 -8.15 12.38
CA THR A 243 -34.57 -7.08 11.46
C THR A 243 -34.34 -5.74 12.14
N VAL A 244 -33.54 -4.88 11.51
CA VAL A 244 -33.40 -3.48 11.91
C VAL A 244 -34.21 -2.61 10.95
N GLN A 245 -35.10 -1.80 11.52
CA GLN A 245 -35.83 -0.77 10.78
C GLN A 245 -35.18 0.60 11.03
N THR A 246 -34.79 1.29 9.96
CA THR A 246 -34.27 2.66 10.07
C THR A 246 -35.41 3.67 10.22
N ALA A 247 -35.11 4.88 10.70
CA ALA A 247 -36.06 5.98 10.74
C ALA A 247 -36.63 6.35 9.35
N SER A 248 -35.91 6.02 8.27
CA SER A 248 -36.37 6.17 6.88
C SER A 248 -37.33 5.07 6.43
N GLY A 249 -37.67 4.12 7.31
CA GLY A 249 -38.56 2.99 7.03
C GLY A 249 -37.90 1.81 6.32
N LYS A 250 -36.57 1.85 6.11
CA LYS A 250 -35.85 0.76 5.43
C LYS A 250 -35.62 -0.40 6.40
N LEU A 251 -35.71 -1.62 5.87
CA LEU A 251 -35.51 -2.84 6.62
C LEU A 251 -34.22 -3.53 6.16
N ILE A 252 -33.43 -3.98 7.12
CA ILE A 252 -32.32 -4.91 6.87
C ILE A 252 -32.50 -6.11 7.79
N THR A 253 -32.53 -7.30 7.20
CA THR A 253 -32.73 -8.56 7.92
C THR A 253 -31.48 -9.42 7.76
N ALA A 254 -30.91 -9.94 8.85
CA ALA A 254 -29.72 -10.78 8.80
C ALA A 254 -29.65 -11.74 9.99
N THR A 255 -28.70 -12.67 9.98
CA THR A 255 -28.41 -13.52 11.14
C THR A 255 -27.83 -12.70 12.31
N ALA A 256 -28.03 -13.16 13.54
CA ALA A 256 -27.74 -12.38 14.76
C ALA A 256 -26.32 -11.79 14.80
N GLU A 257 -25.36 -12.56 14.34
CA GLU A 257 -23.92 -12.28 14.30
C GLU A 257 -23.50 -11.34 13.15
N HIS A 258 -24.42 -11.01 12.22
CA HIS A 258 -24.09 -10.25 11.01
C HIS A 258 -23.54 -8.85 11.33
N PRO A 259 -22.30 -8.52 10.95
CA PRO A 259 -21.71 -7.23 11.25
C PRO A 259 -22.33 -6.13 10.39
N ILE A 260 -22.97 -5.18 11.02
CA ILE A 260 -23.54 -3.98 10.42
C ILE A 260 -22.72 -2.78 10.89
N ARG A 261 -22.43 -1.88 9.95
CA ARG A 261 -21.69 -0.66 10.24
C ARG A 261 -22.63 0.37 10.85
N VAL A 262 -22.32 0.85 12.05
CA VAL A 262 -23.11 1.84 12.79
C VAL A 262 -22.26 3.01 13.27
N ARG A 263 -22.90 4.14 13.57
CA ARG A 263 -22.33 5.27 14.29
C ARG A 263 -22.97 5.34 15.67
N ARG A 264 -22.15 5.15 16.71
CA ARG A 264 -22.53 5.24 18.13
C ARG A 264 -21.57 6.19 18.82
N ASN A 265 -22.08 7.18 19.56
CA ASN A 265 -21.25 8.17 20.27
C ASN A 265 -20.19 8.83 19.38
N ASN A 266 -20.57 9.24 18.16
CA ASN A 266 -19.69 9.82 17.14
C ASN A 266 -18.51 8.94 16.68
N LYS A 267 -18.54 7.63 16.96
CA LYS A 267 -17.55 6.66 16.49
C LYS A 267 -18.19 5.68 15.51
N ASN A 268 -17.46 5.36 14.44
CA ASN A 268 -17.87 4.36 13.47
C ASN A 268 -17.43 2.98 13.97
N LEU A 269 -18.38 2.06 14.13
CA LEU A 269 -18.15 0.71 14.65
C LEU A 269 -18.78 -0.32 13.71
N TRP A 270 -18.22 -1.52 13.71
CA TRP A 270 -18.90 -2.72 13.20
C TRP A 270 -19.48 -3.45 14.39
N MET A 271 -20.77 -3.71 14.36
CA MET A 271 -21.49 -4.36 15.44
C MET A 271 -22.39 -5.46 14.90
N SER A 272 -22.62 -6.53 15.66
CA SER A 272 -23.59 -7.55 15.24
C SER A 272 -24.98 -6.93 15.20
N ILE A 273 -25.82 -7.35 14.26
CA ILE A 273 -27.19 -6.80 14.10
C ILE A 273 -28.02 -6.98 15.38
N SER A 274 -27.77 -8.03 16.16
CA SER A 274 -28.42 -8.27 17.46
C SER A 274 -28.04 -7.27 18.57
N GLN A 275 -26.93 -6.55 18.42
CA GLN A 275 -26.44 -5.55 19.39
C GLN A 275 -26.87 -4.12 19.04
N ILE A 276 -27.49 -3.93 17.88
CA ILE A 276 -27.99 -2.63 17.45
C ILE A 276 -29.21 -2.26 18.29
N THR A 277 -29.23 -1.01 18.72
CA THR A 277 -30.30 -0.40 19.52
C THR A 277 -30.87 0.81 18.76
N GLU A 278 -32.00 1.33 19.23
CA GLU A 278 -32.64 2.51 18.64
C GLU A 278 -31.78 3.79 18.69
N SER A 279 -30.75 3.83 19.55
CA SER A 279 -29.83 4.98 19.63
C SER A 279 -28.70 4.94 18.59
N ASP A 280 -28.59 3.85 17.81
CA ASP A 280 -27.57 3.69 16.79
C ASP A 280 -28.00 4.25 15.44
N GLU A 281 -27.05 4.90 14.77
CA GLU A 281 -27.24 5.28 13.38
C GLU A 281 -26.60 4.25 12.46
N VAL A 282 -27.43 3.50 11.74
CA VAL A 282 -26.96 2.52 10.75
C VAL A 282 -26.46 3.25 9.50
N PHE A 283 -25.27 2.86 9.02
CA PHE A 283 -24.78 3.34 7.73
C PHE A 283 -25.56 2.67 6.59
N GLY A 284 -26.68 3.27 6.20
CA GLY A 284 -27.34 2.99 4.94
C GLY A 284 -26.61 3.68 3.79
N VAL A 285 -26.83 3.19 2.57
CA VAL A 285 -26.48 3.94 1.34
C VAL A 285 -27.58 4.96 1.00
N ASP A 286 -28.17 5.55 2.04
CA ASP A 286 -29.28 6.50 1.93
C ASP A 286 -28.79 7.71 1.11
N GLY A 287 -29.44 7.93 -0.03
CA GLY A 287 -29.03 8.91 -1.03
C GLY A 287 -28.46 8.30 -2.31
N TYR A 288 -27.62 7.25 -2.25
CA TYR A 288 -27.10 6.59 -3.47
C TYR A 288 -28.21 5.99 -4.31
N GLU A 289 -29.24 5.45 -3.67
CA GLU A 289 -30.29 4.70 -4.35
C GLU A 289 -31.19 5.55 -5.25
N THR A 290 -31.29 6.84 -4.98
CA THR A 290 -32.22 7.71 -5.73
C THR A 290 -31.62 8.17 -7.05
N TYR A 291 -30.38 8.67 -7.05
CA TYR A 291 -29.76 9.17 -8.28
C TYR A 291 -29.06 8.11 -9.14
N TYR A 292 -28.98 6.86 -8.67
CA TYR A 292 -28.62 5.70 -9.51
C TYR A 292 -29.85 4.99 -10.12
N ASP A 293 -31.05 5.36 -9.70
CA ASP A 293 -32.28 4.96 -10.40
C ASP A 293 -32.49 5.88 -11.60
N LYS A 294 -32.43 5.30 -12.80
CA LYS A 294 -32.59 6.02 -14.07
C LYS A 294 -33.93 6.74 -14.15
N GLU A 295 -35.02 6.12 -13.70
CA GLU A 295 -36.37 6.69 -13.78
C GLU A 295 -36.55 7.81 -12.78
N TRP A 296 -36.08 7.63 -11.55
CA TRP A 296 -36.09 8.69 -10.54
C TRP A 296 -35.30 9.90 -11.02
N LEU A 297 -34.08 9.66 -11.53
CA LEU A 297 -33.21 10.74 -11.99
C LEU A 297 -33.77 11.45 -13.22
N TYR A 298 -34.41 10.70 -14.13
CA TYR A 298 -35.14 11.27 -15.28
C TYR A 298 -36.32 12.12 -14.81
N LYS A 299 -37.15 11.63 -13.88
CA LYS A 299 -38.27 12.37 -13.31
C LYS A 299 -37.79 13.67 -12.65
N LYS A 300 -36.77 13.60 -11.80
CA LYS A 300 -36.22 14.81 -11.13
C LYS A 300 -35.62 15.80 -12.12
N HIS A 301 -34.84 15.34 -13.09
CA HIS A 301 -34.10 16.24 -13.98
C HIS A 301 -34.92 16.76 -15.17
N ILE A 302 -35.70 15.88 -15.81
CA ILE A 302 -36.44 16.20 -17.04
C ILE A 302 -37.87 16.64 -16.71
N VAL A 303 -38.60 15.87 -15.90
CA VAL A 303 -40.03 16.14 -15.62
C VAL A 303 -40.17 17.32 -14.64
N GLU A 304 -39.48 17.27 -13.50
CA GLU A 304 -39.53 18.31 -12.46
C GLU A 304 -38.57 19.48 -12.75
N LYS A 305 -37.74 19.39 -13.79
CA LYS A 305 -36.78 20.42 -14.22
C LYS A 305 -35.82 20.88 -13.12
N LEU A 306 -35.45 19.98 -12.18
CA LEU A 306 -34.46 20.29 -11.15
C LEU A 306 -33.05 20.30 -11.72
N ASP A 307 -32.25 21.29 -11.34
CA ASP A 307 -30.83 21.34 -11.69
C ASP A 307 -30.02 20.34 -10.86
N CYS A 308 -28.83 19.99 -11.35
CA CYS A 308 -27.98 18.99 -10.69
C CYS A 308 -27.55 19.37 -9.27
N ASN A 309 -27.56 20.65 -8.88
CA ASN A 309 -27.22 21.05 -7.52
C ASN A 309 -28.39 20.80 -6.58
N LYS A 310 -29.62 21.14 -6.99
CA LYS A 310 -30.83 20.84 -6.19
C LYS A 310 -30.99 19.35 -5.97
N ILE A 311 -30.82 18.55 -7.03
CA ILE A 311 -30.88 17.08 -6.93
C ILE A 311 -29.76 16.58 -5.99
N ALA A 312 -28.56 17.14 -6.10
CA ALA A 312 -27.43 16.77 -5.26
C ALA A 312 -27.62 17.12 -3.77
N GLU A 313 -28.26 18.25 -3.48
CA GLU A 313 -28.63 18.67 -2.13
C GLU A 313 -29.68 17.73 -1.53
N MET A 314 -30.72 17.37 -2.31
CA MET A 314 -31.77 16.43 -1.89
C MET A 314 -31.22 15.06 -1.48
N VAL A 315 -30.13 14.62 -2.09
CA VAL A 315 -29.56 13.27 -1.91
C VAL A 315 -28.19 13.31 -1.22
N ASN A 316 -27.79 14.49 -0.72
CA ASN A 316 -26.53 14.75 -0.02
C ASN A 316 -25.27 14.25 -0.75
N VAL A 317 -25.13 14.55 -2.04
CA VAL A 317 -23.93 14.21 -2.83
C VAL A 317 -23.33 15.41 -3.54
N ASN A 318 -22.16 15.21 -4.17
CA ASN A 318 -21.57 16.23 -5.02
C ASN A 318 -22.39 16.39 -6.32
N PRO A 319 -22.69 17.61 -6.80
CA PRO A 319 -23.35 17.84 -8.08
C PRO A 319 -22.65 17.22 -9.31
N ALA A 320 -21.34 16.97 -9.22
CA ALA A 320 -20.61 16.23 -10.25
C ALA A 320 -21.05 14.76 -10.33
N THR A 321 -21.44 14.15 -9.21
CA THR A 321 -21.98 12.78 -9.15
C THR A 321 -23.30 12.67 -9.89
N ILE A 322 -24.21 13.64 -9.71
CA ILE A 322 -25.48 13.70 -10.44
C ILE A 322 -25.23 13.84 -11.95
N ARG A 323 -24.32 14.72 -12.36
CA ARG A 323 -23.95 14.88 -13.77
C ARG A 323 -23.35 13.61 -14.39
N ALA A 324 -22.52 12.90 -13.64
CA ALA A 324 -21.94 11.64 -14.09
C ALA A 324 -23.03 10.57 -14.31
N ASN A 325 -24.02 10.48 -13.41
CA ASN A 325 -25.13 9.54 -13.54
C ASN A 325 -26.11 9.90 -14.67
N LEU A 326 -26.44 11.19 -14.84
CA LEU A 326 -27.22 11.64 -16.00
C LEU A 326 -26.53 11.22 -17.31
N LYS A 327 -25.20 11.40 -17.41
CA LYS A 327 -24.41 10.96 -18.57
C LYS A 327 -24.41 9.44 -18.73
N LEU A 328 -24.24 8.70 -17.62
CA LEU A 328 -24.24 7.23 -17.60
C LEU A 328 -25.56 6.66 -18.14
N PHE A 329 -26.69 7.27 -17.78
CA PHE A 329 -28.03 6.83 -18.21
C PHE A 329 -28.49 7.41 -19.55
N GLY A 330 -27.65 8.20 -20.22
CA GLY A 330 -28.01 8.85 -21.48
C GLY A 330 -29.10 9.92 -21.34
N ILE A 331 -29.30 10.49 -20.15
CA ILE A 331 -30.26 11.56 -19.90
C ILE A 331 -29.62 12.89 -20.30
N GLN A 332 -30.25 13.62 -21.22
CA GLN A 332 -29.73 14.91 -21.70
C GLN A 332 -29.62 15.92 -20.55
N ILE A 333 -28.42 16.44 -20.34
CA ILE A 333 -28.17 17.51 -19.37
C ILE A 333 -28.62 18.82 -20.03
N ASN A 334 -29.69 19.42 -19.51
CA ASN A 334 -30.22 20.69 -20.01
C ASN A 334 -29.18 21.81 -19.87
N LYS A 335 -28.41 22.06 -20.94
CA LYS A 335 -27.39 23.13 -20.99
C LYS A 335 -28.01 24.52 -20.76
N GLY A 336 -29.32 24.68 -21.02
CA GLY A 336 -30.05 25.93 -20.76
C GLY A 336 -30.27 26.26 -19.28
N LEU A 337 -30.24 25.25 -18.39
CA LEU A 337 -30.29 25.44 -16.93
C LEU A 337 -28.89 25.58 -16.31
N ALA A 338 -27.83 25.26 -17.07
CA ALA A 338 -26.47 25.47 -16.65
C ALA A 338 -26.20 26.98 -16.60
N PHE A 339 -26.34 27.54 -15.39
CA PHE A 339 -25.79 28.82 -14.94
C PHE A 339 -25.53 29.78 -16.12
N LYS A 340 -26.56 30.55 -16.55
CA LYS A 340 -26.30 31.89 -17.09
C LYS A 340 -25.39 32.51 -16.05
N GLY A 341 -24.09 32.56 -16.34
CA GLY A 341 -23.05 32.69 -15.31
C GLY A 341 -23.50 33.77 -14.36
N ARG A 342 -23.63 33.48 -13.06
CA ARG A 342 -23.94 34.53 -12.07
C ARG A 342 -22.92 35.62 -12.35
N LYS A 343 -23.34 36.69 -13.05
CA LYS A 343 -22.64 37.95 -13.04
C LYS A 343 -22.70 38.29 -11.56
N HIS A 344 -21.62 38.00 -10.84
CA HIS A 344 -21.48 38.51 -9.49
C HIS A 344 -21.80 39.99 -9.61
N SER A 345 -22.85 40.44 -8.94
CA SER A 345 -23.20 41.85 -8.94
C SER A 345 -21.93 42.62 -8.60
N GLU A 346 -21.75 43.80 -9.19
CA GLU A 346 -20.64 44.70 -8.84
C GLU A 346 -20.49 44.79 -7.32
N GLU A 347 -21.60 44.80 -6.60
CA GLU A 347 -21.67 44.75 -5.15
C GLU A 347 -21.06 43.48 -4.51
N THR A 348 -21.33 42.29 -5.06
CA THR A 348 -20.75 41.03 -4.57
C THR A 348 -19.24 40.97 -4.85
N LYS A 349 -18.79 41.50 -5.99
CA LYS A 349 -17.35 41.60 -6.30
C LYS A 349 -16.66 42.57 -5.35
N LYS A 350 -17.28 43.73 -5.07
CA LYS A 350 -16.79 44.71 -4.10
C LYS A 350 -16.74 44.13 -2.69
N LYS A 351 -17.79 43.45 -2.22
CA LYS A 351 -17.83 42.77 -0.92
C LYS A 351 -16.72 41.71 -0.79
N LYS A 352 -16.54 40.84 -1.79
CA LYS A 352 -15.45 39.85 -1.79
C LYS A 352 -14.06 40.50 -1.82
N SER A 353 -13.88 41.58 -2.60
CA SER A 353 -12.64 42.34 -2.64
C SER A 353 -12.32 42.99 -1.28
N GLN A 354 -13.33 43.57 -0.62
CA GLN A 354 -13.19 44.18 0.69
C GLN A 354 -12.85 43.15 1.77
N ILE A 355 -13.59 42.03 1.81
CA ILE A 355 -13.29 40.92 2.74
C ILE A 355 -11.85 40.39 2.55
N ALA A 356 -11.37 40.30 1.29
CA ALA A 356 -10.00 39.89 1.01
C ALA A 356 -8.97 40.93 1.50
N LYS A 357 -9.25 42.23 1.36
CA LYS A 357 -8.41 43.32 1.87
C LYS A 357 -8.38 43.31 3.41
N ASP A 358 -9.53 43.17 4.06
CA ASP A 358 -9.66 43.15 5.52
C ASP A 358 -8.96 41.93 6.12
N LYS A 359 -9.08 40.76 5.49
CA LYS A 359 -8.38 39.54 5.91
C LYS A 359 -6.86 39.67 5.75
N ASN A 360 -6.39 40.29 4.67
CA ASN A 360 -4.97 40.58 4.48
C ASN A 360 -4.44 41.59 5.50
N TYR A 361 -5.23 42.61 5.84
CA TYR A 361 -4.87 43.62 6.84
C TYR A 361 -4.80 42.99 8.25
N SER A 362 -5.80 42.20 8.64
CA SER A 362 -5.82 41.46 9.92
C SER A 362 -4.63 40.50 10.03
N ASN A 363 -4.32 39.75 8.98
CA ASN A 363 -3.15 38.87 8.94
C ASN A 363 -1.83 39.64 9.08
N ARG A 364 -1.73 40.84 8.50
CA ARG A 364 -0.55 41.70 8.61
C ARG A 364 -0.38 42.22 10.04
N ILE A 365 -1.44 42.67 10.70
CA ILE A 365 -1.41 43.08 12.11
C ILE A 365 -1.01 41.92 13.01
N ASN A 366 -1.63 40.75 12.82
CA ASN A 366 -1.33 39.56 13.63
C ASN A 366 0.14 39.13 13.49
N ASN A 367 0.70 39.21 12.28
CA ASN A 367 2.13 38.95 12.07
C ASN A 367 3.04 39.98 12.74
N VAL A 368 2.71 41.28 12.68
CA VAL A 368 3.48 42.33 13.35
C VAL A 368 3.45 42.13 14.87
N ASN A 369 2.27 41.86 15.45
CA ASN A 369 2.13 41.60 16.88
C ASN A 369 2.88 40.34 17.32
N ALA A 370 2.85 39.26 16.53
CA ALA A 370 3.62 38.06 16.79
C ALA A 370 5.13 38.33 16.76
N GLN A 371 5.61 39.15 15.82
CA GLN A 371 7.01 39.56 15.74
C GLN A 371 7.44 40.42 16.93
N LEU A 372 6.60 41.38 17.35
CA LEU A 372 6.87 42.21 18.52
C LEU A 372 6.94 41.36 19.79
N LYS A 373 5.97 40.46 20.01
CA LYS A 373 5.96 39.53 21.15
C LYS A 373 7.17 38.60 21.16
N ALA A 374 7.57 38.09 20.00
CA ALA A 374 8.79 37.28 19.87
C ALA A 374 10.05 38.08 20.21
N LYS A 375 10.14 39.34 19.76
CA LYS A 375 11.25 40.25 20.06
C LYS A 375 11.33 40.56 21.55
N GLU A 376 10.21 40.84 22.21
CA GLU A 376 10.19 41.07 23.66
C GLU A 376 10.56 39.82 24.46
N THR A 377 10.06 38.65 24.04
CA THR A 377 10.42 37.37 24.66
C THR A 377 11.92 37.11 24.54
N LEU A 378 12.52 37.39 23.38
CA LEU A 378 13.96 37.29 23.16
C LEU A 378 14.74 38.27 24.03
N LYS A 379 14.32 39.54 24.12
CA LYS A 379 14.93 40.54 25.01
C LYS A 379 14.87 40.13 26.48
N SER A 380 13.73 39.61 26.94
CA SER A 380 13.55 39.13 28.32
C SER A 380 14.46 37.92 28.60
N ARG A 381 14.48 36.93 27.70
CA ARG A 381 15.37 35.77 27.84
C ARG A 381 16.85 36.14 27.81
N TYR A 382 17.19 37.17 27.04
CA TYR A 382 18.54 37.73 27.03
C TYR A 382 18.90 38.41 28.37
N LYS A 383 18.03 39.30 28.86
CA LYS A 383 18.21 40.01 30.14
C LYS A 383 18.33 39.04 31.32
N ASN A 384 17.59 37.94 31.29
CA ASN A 384 17.57 36.93 32.36
C ASN A 384 18.69 35.87 32.22
N GLY A 385 19.65 36.04 31.32
CA GLY A 385 20.77 35.11 31.13
C GLY A 385 20.41 33.76 30.50
N ASN A 386 19.13 33.54 30.16
CA ASN A 386 18.62 32.31 29.54
C ASN A 386 19.07 32.15 28.08
N ILE A 387 19.56 33.22 27.45
CA ILE A 387 20.18 33.21 26.12
C ILE A 387 21.52 33.96 26.21
N LYS A 388 22.65 33.25 26.06
CA LYS A 388 23.97 33.88 25.86
C LYS A 388 24.07 34.41 24.42
N ILE A 389 24.71 35.57 24.22
CA ILE A 389 25.01 36.06 22.86
C ILE A 389 25.97 35.07 22.21
N TRP A 390 25.71 34.82 20.93
CA TRP A 390 26.55 34.01 20.07
C TRP A 390 27.84 34.79 19.81
N ASN A 391 28.97 34.26 20.23
CA ASN A 391 30.25 34.86 19.87
C ASN A 391 30.44 34.74 18.35
N LYS A 392 30.80 35.86 17.73
CA LYS A 392 31.10 35.93 16.30
C LYS A 392 32.31 35.03 16.04
N GLY A 393 32.12 33.90 15.34
CA GLY A 393 33.19 32.96 15.00
C GLY A 393 32.89 31.48 15.23
N GLU A 394 31.78 31.13 15.87
CA GLU A 394 31.47 29.72 16.14
C GLU A 394 30.75 29.03 14.98
N SER A 395 31.26 27.86 14.59
CA SER A 395 30.75 27.00 13.52
C SER A 395 30.08 25.74 14.09
N LYS A 396 29.57 24.85 13.22
CA LYS A 396 29.02 23.55 13.65
C LYS A 396 30.10 22.67 14.28
N GLU A 397 31.35 22.87 13.89
CA GLU A 397 32.51 22.15 14.40
C GLU A 397 32.92 22.66 15.79
N THR A 398 32.71 23.96 16.08
CA THR A 398 33.18 24.56 17.34
C THR A 398 32.08 24.74 18.39
N ASN A 399 30.79 24.63 18.03
CA ASN A 399 29.68 24.73 18.98
C ASN A 399 28.63 23.61 18.81
N LEU A 400 28.58 22.72 19.79
CA LEU A 400 27.71 21.54 19.84
C LEU A 400 26.22 21.87 19.86
N ASN A 401 25.82 23.08 20.28
CA ASN A 401 24.42 23.51 20.23
C ASN A 401 23.98 23.79 18.79
N ILE A 402 24.87 24.32 17.95
CA ILE A 402 24.64 24.54 16.52
C ILE A 402 24.51 23.20 15.80
N LEU A 403 25.38 22.25 16.15
CA LEU A 403 25.33 20.88 15.65
C LEU A 403 24.01 20.19 16.08
N GLY A 404 23.60 20.35 17.33
CA GLY A 404 22.35 19.81 17.87
C GLY A 404 21.09 20.37 17.19
N ALA A 405 21.03 21.69 16.98
CA ALA A 405 19.94 22.33 16.25
C ALA A 405 19.89 21.89 14.78
N SER A 406 21.05 21.80 14.12
CA SER A 406 21.18 21.28 12.75
C SER A 406 20.71 19.82 12.66
N ASN A 407 21.03 18.99 13.65
CA ASN A 407 20.63 17.58 13.69
C ASN A 407 19.13 17.42 13.96
N LYS A 408 18.53 18.23 14.84
CA LYS A 408 17.07 18.25 15.04
C LYS A 408 16.31 18.61 13.76
N LEU A 409 16.79 19.60 13.00
CA LEU A 409 16.20 19.96 11.70
C LEU A 409 16.35 18.84 10.68
N LYS A 410 17.52 18.19 10.61
CA LYS A 410 17.79 17.04 9.74
C LYS A 410 16.89 15.84 10.08
N ASN A 411 16.71 15.55 11.36
CA ASN A 411 15.85 14.45 11.82
C ASN A 411 14.36 14.76 11.57
N GLY A 412 13.93 16.01 11.74
CA GLY A 412 12.57 16.43 11.37
C GLY A 412 12.26 16.23 9.88
N PHE A 413 13.23 16.56 9.01
CA PHE A 413 13.13 16.33 7.57
C PHE A 413 13.05 14.84 7.22
N ASN A 414 13.90 14.02 7.83
CA ASN A 414 13.91 12.57 7.61
C ASN A 414 12.62 11.89 8.09
N ASN A 415 11.98 12.43 9.13
CA ASN A 415 10.73 11.90 9.68
C ASN A 415 9.48 12.49 8.99
N GLY A 416 9.61 13.06 7.79
CA GLY A 416 8.48 13.55 7.00
C GLY A 416 7.78 14.79 7.53
N ARG A 417 8.30 15.46 8.58
CA ARG A 417 7.78 16.77 8.99
C ARG A 417 8.15 17.78 7.91
N LYS A 418 7.13 18.28 7.20
CA LYS A 418 7.28 19.33 6.19
C LYS A 418 7.84 20.59 6.85
N THR A 419 9.13 20.85 6.67
CA THR A 419 9.70 22.16 6.96
C THR A 419 9.08 23.16 5.99
N TRP A 420 8.61 24.28 6.53
CA TRP A 420 7.86 25.34 5.85
C TRP A 420 8.41 25.66 4.47
N ASN A 421 7.71 25.21 3.42
CA ASN A 421 7.87 25.67 2.02
C ASN A 421 6.65 25.26 1.17
N TYR A 422 5.44 25.58 1.63
CA TYR A 422 4.32 25.71 0.69
C TYR A 422 4.41 27.10 0.05
N GLY A 423 4.82 27.15 -1.22
CA GLY A 423 4.65 28.35 -2.07
C GLY A 423 5.91 29.01 -2.63
N LEU A 424 7.10 28.43 -2.47
CA LEU A 424 8.31 28.96 -3.12
C LEU A 424 8.86 27.94 -4.12
N THR A 425 8.32 28.00 -5.32
CA THR A 425 8.91 27.43 -6.53
C THR A 425 9.94 28.41 -7.12
N LYS A 426 10.74 27.96 -8.10
CA LYS A 426 11.63 28.88 -8.85
C LYS A 426 10.84 29.98 -9.56
N GLU A 427 9.58 29.72 -9.93
CA GLU A 427 8.69 30.69 -10.57
C GLU A 427 8.11 31.71 -9.57
N THR A 428 8.04 31.37 -8.28
CA THR A 428 7.39 32.21 -7.25
C THR A 428 8.38 32.86 -6.28
N SER A 429 9.67 32.47 -6.33
CA SER A 429 10.72 33.00 -5.45
C SER A 429 11.98 33.43 -6.20
N LYS A 430 12.18 34.74 -6.33
CA LYS A 430 13.41 35.33 -6.90
C LYS A 430 14.68 34.82 -6.20
N LYS A 431 14.63 34.57 -4.89
CA LYS A 431 15.77 34.04 -4.13
C LYS A 431 16.15 32.62 -4.57
N ILE A 432 15.16 31.76 -4.84
CA ILE A 432 15.40 30.39 -5.32
C ILE A 432 15.89 30.42 -6.76
N ALA A 433 15.31 31.26 -7.62
CA ALA A 433 15.79 31.42 -9.00
C ALA A 433 17.26 31.86 -9.05
N ILE A 434 17.65 32.85 -8.24
CA ILE A 434 19.04 33.32 -8.12
C ILE A 434 19.95 32.21 -7.59
N ALA A 435 19.50 31.44 -6.59
CA ALA A 435 20.27 30.31 -6.07
C ALA A 435 20.47 29.24 -7.16
N VAL A 436 19.44 28.88 -7.92
CA VAL A 436 19.53 27.91 -9.02
C VAL A 436 20.51 28.38 -10.08
N GLU A 437 20.47 29.64 -10.50
CA GLU A 437 21.43 30.18 -11.48
C GLU A 437 22.86 30.23 -10.94
N LYS A 438 23.04 30.56 -9.66
CA LYS A 438 24.36 30.50 -9.01
C LYS A 438 24.92 29.08 -8.99
N TRP A 439 24.08 28.08 -8.73
CA TRP A 439 24.47 26.67 -8.71
C TRP A 439 24.78 26.15 -10.12
N LYS A 440 23.99 26.53 -11.14
CA LYS A 440 24.29 26.22 -12.54
C LYS A 440 25.64 26.78 -12.96
N LYS A 441 25.92 28.06 -12.61
CA LYS A 441 27.20 28.69 -12.93
C LYS A 441 28.35 28.00 -12.20
N TYR A 442 28.16 27.65 -10.93
CA TYR A 442 29.16 26.93 -10.13
C TYR A 442 29.52 25.57 -10.75
N TYR A 443 28.53 24.74 -11.08
CA TYR A 443 28.78 23.42 -11.66
C TYR A 443 29.23 23.44 -13.11
N LYS A 444 28.85 24.47 -13.88
CA LYS A 444 29.43 24.71 -15.21
C LYS A 444 30.93 25.00 -15.14
N LEU A 445 31.38 25.68 -14.09
CA LEU A 445 32.79 25.99 -13.84
C LEU A 445 33.55 24.86 -13.12
N ASN A 446 32.84 23.87 -12.57
CA ASN A 446 33.42 22.78 -11.76
C ASN A 446 32.77 21.43 -12.15
N PRO A 447 33.04 20.91 -13.36
CA PRO A 447 32.41 19.70 -13.87
C PRO A 447 32.64 18.48 -12.95
N ASP A 448 33.83 18.36 -12.36
CA ASP A 448 34.17 17.26 -11.45
C ASP A 448 33.30 17.28 -10.18
N LYS A 449 32.94 18.48 -9.70
CA LYS A 449 32.03 18.64 -8.54
C LYS A 449 30.60 18.29 -8.88
N GLU A 450 30.18 18.48 -10.13
CA GLU A 450 28.85 18.06 -10.60
C GLU A 450 28.79 16.54 -10.78
N GLU A 451 29.87 15.92 -11.22
CA GLU A 451 30.03 14.47 -11.25
C GLU A 451 30.03 13.87 -9.84
N GLU A 452 30.80 14.45 -8.90
CA GLU A 452 30.81 14.06 -7.49
C GLU A 452 29.41 14.14 -6.86
N ARG A 453 28.66 15.21 -7.16
CA ARG A 453 27.27 15.38 -6.69
C ARG A 453 26.34 14.31 -7.26
N ARG A 454 26.44 14.03 -8.57
CA ARG A 454 25.65 12.98 -9.23
C ARG A 454 25.95 11.60 -8.64
N ASN A 455 27.22 11.28 -8.42
CA ASN A 455 27.64 10.02 -7.78
C ASN A 455 27.10 9.89 -6.36
N LYS A 456 27.17 10.94 -5.53
CA LYS A 456 26.57 10.95 -4.18
C LYS A 456 25.06 10.74 -4.20
N GLN A 457 24.35 11.33 -5.15
CA GLN A 457 22.90 11.12 -5.31
C GLN A 457 22.57 9.68 -5.71
N SER A 458 23.32 9.10 -6.66
CA SER A 458 23.16 7.70 -7.08
C SER A 458 23.41 6.72 -5.92
N VAL A 459 24.47 6.92 -5.14
CA VAL A 459 24.79 6.09 -3.96
C VAL A 459 23.69 6.20 -2.89
N THR A 460 23.19 7.42 -2.63
CA THR A 460 22.12 7.63 -1.65
C THR A 460 20.82 6.96 -2.10
N LEU A 461 20.49 7.04 -3.39
CA LEU A 461 19.31 6.40 -3.94
C LEU A 461 19.42 4.86 -3.90
N ALA A 462 20.60 4.30 -4.21
CA ALA A 462 20.87 2.87 -4.11
C ALA A 462 20.68 2.36 -2.68
N LYS A 463 21.17 3.10 -1.67
CA LYS A 463 20.95 2.78 -0.25
C LYS A 463 19.46 2.76 0.10
N ARG A 464 18.67 3.72 -0.39
CA ARG A 464 17.22 3.80 -0.12
C ARG A 464 16.42 2.68 -0.79
N ILE A 465 16.86 2.20 -1.95
CA ILE A 465 16.27 1.03 -2.62
C ILE A 465 16.61 -0.25 -1.85
N ALA A 466 17.87 -0.41 -1.42
CA ALA A 466 18.30 -1.58 -0.67
C ALA A 466 17.53 -1.78 0.65
N VAL A 467 17.02 -0.69 1.25
CA VAL A 467 16.20 -0.74 2.46
C VAL A 467 14.69 -0.67 2.20
N GLY A 468 14.25 -0.75 0.94
CA GLY A 468 12.82 -0.75 0.57
C GLY A 468 12.08 0.58 0.79
N GLU A 469 12.77 1.67 1.13
CA GLU A 469 12.17 3.01 1.30
C GLU A 469 11.62 3.57 -0.02
N ILE A 470 12.17 3.12 -1.15
CA ILE A 470 11.77 3.50 -2.49
C ILE A 470 11.69 2.22 -3.32
N GLU A 471 10.54 1.99 -3.97
CA GLU A 471 10.40 0.88 -4.90
C GLU A 471 11.48 0.93 -6.00
N PRO A 472 12.04 -0.22 -6.43
CA PRO A 472 13.06 -0.29 -7.46
C PRO A 472 12.71 0.40 -8.79
N PHE A 473 11.43 0.76 -9.00
CA PHE A 473 10.81 1.25 -10.24
C PHE A 473 10.34 2.72 -10.22
N SER A 474 10.79 3.54 -9.26
CA SER A 474 10.49 4.98 -9.31
C SER A 474 11.20 5.69 -10.48
N LYS A 475 10.55 6.74 -11.00
CA LYS A 475 10.72 7.44 -12.31
C LYS A 475 12.10 8.06 -12.64
N ALA A 476 13.20 7.64 -12.01
CA ALA A 476 14.50 8.32 -12.10
C ALA A 476 15.71 7.39 -12.30
N LYS A 477 15.52 6.17 -12.79
CA LYS A 477 16.67 5.35 -13.20
C LYS A 477 16.97 5.58 -14.66
N VAL A 478 17.89 6.53 -14.86
CA VAL A 478 18.63 6.65 -16.11
C VAL A 478 19.70 5.57 -16.12
N ALA A 479 19.90 4.89 -17.24
CA ALA A 479 20.87 3.81 -17.36
C ALA A 479 21.71 4.00 -18.62
N HIS A 480 22.93 3.47 -18.61
CA HIS A 480 23.71 3.32 -19.83
C HIS A 480 23.81 1.83 -20.13
N VAL A 481 23.43 1.43 -21.35
CA VAL A 481 23.55 0.05 -21.82
C VAL A 481 24.47 0.04 -23.04
N ARG A 482 25.45 -0.86 -23.06
CA ARG A 482 26.30 -1.08 -24.24
C ARG A 482 25.45 -1.81 -25.27
N ASN A 483 25.07 -1.11 -26.33
CA ASN A 483 24.33 -1.71 -27.44
C ASN A 483 25.32 -2.55 -28.28
N PRO A 484 25.21 -3.90 -28.28
CA PRO A 484 26.14 -4.75 -29.01
C PRO A 484 26.01 -4.60 -30.52
N PHE A 485 24.84 -4.15 -31.01
CA PHE A 485 24.58 -3.99 -32.44
C PHE A 485 25.23 -2.73 -33.02
N THR A 486 25.37 -1.68 -32.22
CA THR A 486 26.01 -0.42 -32.65
C THR A 486 27.39 -0.21 -32.04
N ASN A 487 27.81 -1.08 -31.11
CA ASN A 487 28.98 -0.95 -30.25
C ASN A 487 29.10 0.43 -29.56
N LYS A 488 27.97 1.03 -29.17
CA LYS A 488 27.91 2.33 -28.50
C LYS A 488 27.24 2.21 -27.14
N MET A 489 27.64 3.07 -26.20
CA MET A 489 26.90 3.25 -24.96
C MET A 489 25.67 4.11 -25.23
N GLU A 490 24.48 3.56 -25.02
CA GLU A 490 23.22 4.29 -25.17
C GLU A 490 22.65 4.70 -23.81
N TYR A 491 22.25 5.96 -23.69
CA TYR A 491 21.63 6.52 -22.50
C TYR A 491 20.11 6.32 -22.52
N LEU A 492 19.56 5.68 -21.49
CA LEU A 492 18.16 5.28 -21.37
C LEU A 492 17.49 6.13 -20.30
N ASN A 493 16.35 6.75 -20.60
CA ASN A 493 15.68 7.72 -19.74
C ASN A 493 14.81 7.06 -18.66
N SER A 494 14.56 5.76 -18.76
CA SER A 494 13.74 5.03 -17.80
C SER A 494 14.18 3.58 -17.61
N SER A 495 13.77 2.98 -16.50
CA SER A 495 13.96 1.55 -16.26
C SER A 495 13.24 0.67 -17.28
N TYR A 496 12.14 1.16 -17.87
CA TYR A 496 11.41 0.44 -18.92
C TYR A 496 12.18 0.43 -20.24
N GLU A 497 12.81 1.56 -20.60
CA GLU A 497 13.72 1.66 -21.73
C GLU A 497 14.93 0.72 -21.56
N LYS A 498 15.48 0.66 -20.34
CA LYS A 498 16.56 -0.28 -20.02
C LYS A 498 16.14 -1.73 -20.23
N ARG A 499 14.99 -2.12 -19.68
CA ARG A 499 14.47 -3.48 -19.82
C ARG A 499 14.26 -3.84 -21.29
N PHE A 500 13.60 -2.98 -22.06
CA PHE A 500 13.40 -3.20 -23.50
C PHE A 500 14.72 -3.40 -24.26
N ALA A 501 15.73 -2.57 -23.97
CA ALA A 501 17.07 -2.72 -24.55
C ALA A 501 17.72 -4.06 -24.17
N GLU A 502 17.65 -4.45 -22.89
CA GLU A 502 18.18 -5.74 -22.40
C GLU A 502 17.47 -6.93 -23.04
N ASP A 503 16.14 -6.87 -23.20
CA ASP A 503 15.36 -7.92 -23.87
C ASP A 503 15.71 -8.02 -25.36
N CYS A 504 15.94 -6.88 -26.03
CA CYS A 504 16.41 -6.88 -27.42
C CYS A 504 17.80 -7.51 -27.54
N ILE A 505 18.73 -7.22 -26.63
CA ILE A 505 20.06 -7.85 -26.58
C ILE A 505 19.92 -9.36 -26.38
N LEU A 506 19.12 -9.77 -25.38
CA LEU A 506 18.93 -11.18 -25.04
C LEU A 506 18.34 -11.98 -26.21
N LYS A 507 17.40 -11.38 -26.95
CA LYS A 507 16.74 -12.00 -28.10
C LYS A 507 17.48 -11.79 -29.43
N ASN A 508 18.66 -11.17 -29.39
CA ASN A 508 19.43 -10.80 -30.59
C ASN A 508 18.62 -9.98 -31.62
N ILE A 509 17.76 -9.07 -31.14
CA ILE A 509 16.95 -8.16 -31.94
C ILE A 509 17.67 -6.80 -32.02
N PHE A 510 17.99 -6.36 -33.24
CA PHE A 510 18.56 -5.02 -33.45
C PHE A 510 17.63 -3.95 -32.87
N TYR A 511 18.20 -3.03 -32.09
CA TYR A 511 17.55 -1.79 -31.67
C TYR A 511 18.52 -0.63 -31.72
N SER A 512 18.02 0.60 -31.85
CA SER A 512 18.80 1.81 -31.62
C SER A 512 17.94 2.95 -31.09
N LYS A 513 18.49 3.70 -30.13
CA LYS A 513 17.94 4.98 -29.66
C LYS A 513 18.43 6.19 -30.47
N ASN A 514 19.56 6.06 -31.16
CA ASN A 514 20.15 7.12 -31.98
C ASN A 514 19.72 6.98 -33.45
N HIS A 515 18.42 6.84 -33.68
CA HIS A 515 17.85 6.51 -34.99
C HIS A 515 17.56 7.74 -35.88
N GLY A 516 17.69 8.97 -35.36
CA GLY A 516 17.52 10.22 -36.14
C GLY A 516 16.09 10.52 -36.62
N ILE A 517 15.09 9.75 -36.18
CA ILE A 517 13.70 9.91 -36.63
C ILE A 517 13.05 11.08 -35.88
N VAL A 518 12.51 12.02 -36.65
CA VAL A 518 11.72 13.15 -36.16
C VAL A 518 10.41 13.20 -36.92
N ILE A 519 9.30 13.01 -36.21
CA ILE A 519 7.96 12.89 -36.78
C ILE A 519 7.19 14.20 -36.53
N PRO A 520 6.90 15.00 -37.56
CA PRO A 520 6.10 16.21 -37.38
C PRO A 520 4.64 15.84 -37.11
N TYR A 521 4.00 16.56 -36.18
CA TYR A 521 2.56 16.47 -35.92
C TYR A 521 1.98 17.84 -35.56
N VAL A 522 0.66 17.99 -35.70
CA VAL A 522 -0.08 19.18 -35.26
C VAL A 522 -0.81 18.81 -33.98
N ASN A 523 -0.60 19.59 -32.91
CA ASN A 523 -1.26 19.35 -31.62
C ASN A 523 -2.71 19.85 -31.62
N SER A 524 -3.48 19.58 -30.57
CA SER A 524 -4.91 19.97 -30.49
C SER A 524 -5.16 21.48 -30.54
N HIS A 525 -4.11 22.30 -30.39
CA HIS A 525 -4.16 23.75 -30.52
C HIS A 525 -3.70 24.25 -31.91
N GLY A 526 -3.52 23.38 -32.89
CA GLY A 526 -3.07 23.76 -34.24
C GLY A 526 -1.57 24.05 -34.37
N ASN A 527 -0.78 23.87 -33.30
CA ASN A 527 0.66 24.14 -33.34
C ASN A 527 1.43 22.95 -33.92
N LYS A 528 2.35 23.22 -34.86
CA LYS A 528 3.31 22.24 -35.35
C LYS A 528 4.32 21.86 -34.25
N ARG A 529 4.51 20.57 -34.03
CA ARG A 529 5.41 19.98 -33.03
C ARG A 529 6.17 18.81 -33.66
N ASN A 530 7.28 18.46 -33.04
CA ASN A 530 8.08 17.29 -33.42
C ASN A 530 7.98 16.22 -32.34
N TYR A 531 7.94 14.96 -32.78
CA TYR A 531 7.99 13.79 -31.93
C TYR A 531 9.18 12.90 -32.31
N VAL A 532 9.96 12.49 -31.32
CA VAL A 532 11.03 11.50 -31.44
C VAL A 532 10.60 10.24 -30.69
N PRO A 533 10.41 9.08 -31.36
CA PRO A 533 10.13 7.80 -30.70
C PRO A 533 11.29 7.36 -29.82
N ASP A 534 11.04 6.43 -28.89
CA ASP A 534 12.07 6.00 -27.93
C ASP A 534 13.10 5.06 -28.57
N PHE A 535 12.66 4.14 -29.46
CA PHE A 535 13.56 3.21 -30.17
C PHE A 535 13.10 2.90 -31.60
N VAL A 536 14.03 2.36 -32.38
CA VAL A 536 13.77 1.72 -33.67
C VAL A 536 14.41 0.34 -33.69
N THR A 537 13.68 -0.66 -34.15
CA THR A 537 14.18 -2.00 -34.46
C THR A 537 14.10 -2.27 -35.97
N ASN A 538 14.47 -3.47 -36.40
CA ASN A 538 14.34 -3.87 -37.81
C ASN A 538 12.90 -3.73 -38.33
N GLU A 539 11.91 -4.11 -37.52
CA GLU A 539 10.51 -4.13 -37.92
C GLU A 539 9.65 -2.99 -37.33
N TYR A 540 10.10 -2.40 -36.21
CA TYR A 540 9.25 -1.54 -35.40
C TYR A 540 9.86 -0.16 -35.12
N ILE A 541 9.00 0.84 -35.03
CA ILE A 541 9.23 2.09 -34.31
C ILE A 541 8.51 1.95 -32.97
N VAL A 542 9.24 2.10 -31.87
CA VAL A 542 8.77 1.73 -30.54
C VAL A 542 8.70 2.97 -29.64
N GLU A 543 7.56 3.13 -28.98
CA GLU A 543 7.36 4.10 -27.90
C GLU A 543 7.13 3.35 -26.58
N ILE A 544 7.85 3.71 -25.53
CA ILE A 544 7.65 3.12 -24.20
C ILE A 544 6.87 4.09 -23.32
N LYS A 545 5.81 3.59 -22.67
CA LYS A 545 4.95 4.41 -21.80
C LYS A 545 4.60 3.67 -20.53
N ALA A 546 4.50 4.41 -19.43
CA ALA A 546 3.86 3.86 -18.23
C ALA A 546 2.35 3.79 -18.46
N GLY A 547 1.68 2.71 -18.03
CA GLY A 547 0.26 2.47 -18.33
C GLY A 547 -0.67 3.64 -18.00
N TRP A 548 -0.47 4.29 -16.85
CA TRP A 548 -1.23 5.47 -16.42
C TRP A 548 -1.08 6.71 -17.35
N VAL A 549 -0.02 6.78 -18.18
CA VAL A 549 0.18 7.89 -19.12
C VAL A 549 -0.78 7.78 -20.30
N ILE A 550 -1.10 6.55 -20.72
CA ILE A 550 -2.06 6.30 -21.79
C ILE A 550 -3.47 6.76 -21.36
N GLU A 551 -3.81 6.59 -20.07
CA GLU A 551 -5.13 6.91 -19.55
C GLU A 551 -5.40 8.42 -19.35
N ARG A 552 -4.37 9.25 -19.11
CA ARG A 552 -4.56 10.61 -18.55
C ARG A 552 -4.48 11.78 -19.52
N ASN A 553 -4.14 11.59 -20.79
CA ASN A 553 -3.95 12.74 -21.71
C ASN A 553 -4.25 12.41 -23.18
N TYR A 554 -5.51 12.09 -23.47
CA TYR A 554 -5.93 11.45 -24.72
C TYR A 554 -5.60 12.25 -25.99
N GLU A 555 -5.93 13.53 -26.05
CA GLU A 555 -6.03 14.22 -27.36
C GLU A 555 -4.67 14.45 -28.04
N ASN A 556 -3.69 14.99 -27.32
CA ASN A 556 -2.36 15.24 -27.91
C ASN A 556 -1.55 13.96 -28.11
N HIS A 557 -1.75 12.95 -27.25
CA HIS A 557 -1.11 11.65 -27.46
C HIS A 557 -1.69 10.96 -28.69
N GLU A 558 -3.01 10.99 -28.88
CA GLU A 558 -3.64 10.38 -30.06
C GLU A 558 -3.13 10.99 -31.37
N LEU A 559 -3.02 12.32 -31.45
CA LEU A 559 -2.48 13.02 -32.63
C LEU A 559 -1.01 12.65 -32.90
N LYS A 560 -0.21 12.54 -31.83
CA LYS A 560 1.18 12.08 -31.88
C LYS A 560 1.26 10.64 -32.41
N MET A 561 0.44 9.73 -31.90
CA MET A 561 0.43 8.32 -32.30
C MET A 561 -0.08 8.14 -33.74
N LYS A 562 -1.12 8.87 -34.16
CA LYS A 562 -1.61 8.84 -35.56
C LYS A 562 -0.51 9.26 -36.54
N SER A 563 0.23 10.32 -36.21
CA SER A 563 1.34 10.79 -37.04
C SER A 563 2.49 9.77 -37.06
N ALA A 564 2.77 9.13 -35.93
CA ALA A 564 3.79 8.10 -35.82
C ALA A 564 3.46 6.83 -36.62
N ILE A 565 2.20 6.37 -36.57
CA ILE A 565 1.72 5.23 -37.36
C ILE A 565 1.82 5.54 -38.86
N LYS A 566 1.41 6.74 -39.29
CA LYS A 566 1.53 7.18 -40.69
C LYS A 566 2.99 7.18 -41.14
N TYR A 567 3.89 7.73 -40.32
CA TYR A 567 5.31 7.76 -40.59
C TYR A 567 5.90 6.34 -40.67
N ALA A 568 5.62 5.48 -39.69
CA ALA A 568 6.10 4.09 -39.67
C ALA A 568 5.71 3.34 -40.95
N LYS A 569 4.44 3.45 -41.37
CA LYS A 569 3.97 2.88 -42.64
C LYS A 569 4.75 3.39 -43.85
N SER A 570 5.04 4.70 -43.89
CA SER A 570 5.78 5.31 -45.02
C SER A 570 7.23 4.83 -45.14
N VAL A 571 7.82 4.31 -44.06
CA VAL A 571 9.18 3.76 -44.05
C VAL A 571 9.22 2.23 -43.95
N GLY A 572 8.10 1.56 -44.25
CA GLY A 572 8.01 0.09 -44.24
C GLY A 572 8.14 -0.55 -42.85
N LYS A 573 7.80 0.17 -41.77
CA LYS A 573 7.86 -0.31 -40.39
C LYS A 573 6.49 -0.28 -39.73
N ARG A 574 6.34 -1.00 -38.62
CA ARG A 574 5.17 -0.95 -37.74
C ARG A 574 5.43 -0.01 -36.56
N PHE A 575 4.41 0.70 -36.09
CA PHE A 575 4.52 1.49 -34.86
C PHE A 575 3.87 0.73 -33.71
N ILE A 576 4.58 0.53 -32.60
CA ILE A 576 4.06 -0.12 -31.40
C ILE A 576 4.31 0.75 -30.16
N ILE A 577 3.39 0.65 -29.21
CA ILE A 577 3.54 1.24 -27.88
C ILE A 577 3.69 0.08 -26.92
N LEU A 578 4.72 0.13 -26.08
CA LEU A 578 4.93 -0.87 -25.04
C LEU A 578 4.69 -0.25 -23.66
N THR A 579 3.74 -0.84 -22.94
CA THR A 579 3.44 -0.56 -21.54
C THR A 579 4.27 -1.42 -20.61
N LYS A 580 4.22 -1.13 -19.30
CA LYS A 580 4.83 -1.99 -18.27
C LYS A 580 4.36 -3.45 -18.42
N THR A 581 3.06 -3.66 -18.61
CA THR A 581 2.48 -5.01 -18.70
C THR A 581 2.92 -5.72 -19.98
N GLU A 582 2.99 -5.02 -21.11
CA GLU A 582 3.47 -5.61 -22.37
C GLU A 582 4.97 -5.93 -22.32
N LEU A 583 5.79 -5.06 -21.70
CA LEU A 583 7.21 -5.36 -21.43
C LEU A 583 7.41 -6.52 -20.45
N GLU A 584 6.41 -6.82 -19.61
CA GLU A 584 6.44 -7.98 -18.71
C GLU A 584 6.09 -9.30 -19.42
N GLN A 585 5.44 -9.22 -20.59
CA GLN A 585 5.02 -10.36 -21.40
C GLN A 585 5.95 -10.64 -22.59
N MET A 586 6.75 -9.64 -23.01
CA MET A 586 7.90 -9.86 -23.88
C MET A 586 8.93 -10.70 -23.15
#